data_AF-A0A2H0BU11-F1
#
_entry.id   AF-A0A2H0BU11-F1
#
_cell.length_a   1.000
_cell.length_b   1.000
_cell.length_c   1.000
_cell.angle_alpha   90.00
_cell.angle_beta   90.00
_cell.angle_gamma   90.00
#
_symmetry.space_group_name_H-M   'P 1'
#
loop_
_entity.id
_entity.type
_entity.pdbx_description
1 polymer ?
#
loop_
_entity_poly.entity_id
_entity_poly.type
_entity_poly.pdbx_seq_one_letter_code
_entity_poly.pdbx_strand_id
1 'polypeptide(L)' 'MALKTSLTSYLFGPEGYVNLWDIAAVSIIVEEAGGKVTDLDGKPIGRQTKTLLSTNRALHSQILKYF' A
#
# COMPACT_ATOMS: atom_id res chain seq x y z
N MET A 1 -30.01 13.77 0.84
CA MET A 1 -30.43 12.52 0.16
C MET A 1 -29.32 12.14 -0.80
N ALA A 2 -28.67 11.01 -0.53
CA ALA A 2 -27.31 10.68 -0.94
C ALA A 2 -27.18 10.30 -2.42
N LEU A 3 -26.34 11.02 -3.16
CA LEU A 3 -25.82 10.62 -4.48
C LEU A 3 -24.28 10.64 -4.40
N LYS A 4 -23.68 9.62 -3.78
CA LYS A 4 -22.21 9.47 -3.83
C LYS A 4 -21.67 8.05 -3.59
N THR A 5 -22.46 7.02 -3.86
CA THR A 5 -22.06 5.63 -3.58
C THR A 5 -22.23 4.78 -4.83
N SER A 6 -21.25 4.81 -5.76
CA SER A 6 -21.00 3.75 -6.77
C SER A 6 -20.06 4.11 -7.94
N LEU A 7 -19.30 5.21 -7.90
CA LEU A 7 -18.39 5.54 -9.03
C LEU A 7 -16.90 5.33 -8.73
N THR A 8 -16.50 5.17 -7.47
CA THR A 8 -15.08 5.00 -7.12
C THR A 8 -14.54 3.61 -7.45
N SER A 9 -15.40 2.58 -7.50
CA SER A 9 -15.00 1.19 -7.79
C SER A 9 -14.85 0.87 -9.29
N TYR A 10 -15.20 1.80 -10.19
CA TYR A 10 -15.10 1.62 -11.64
C TYR A 10 -13.95 2.40 -12.29
N LEU A 11 -13.33 3.34 -11.57
CA LEU A 11 -12.17 4.11 -12.05
C LEU A 11 -10.82 3.42 -11.76
N PHE A 12 -10.80 2.50 -10.81
CA PHE A 12 -9.68 1.59 -10.55
C PHE A 12 -10.29 0.20 -10.40
N GLY A 13 -10.15 -0.64 -11.42
CA GLY A 13 -10.58 -2.04 -11.35
C GLY A 13 -9.85 -2.80 -10.23
N PRO A 14 -10.22 -4.07 -9.95
CA PRO A 14 -9.56 -4.91 -8.96
C PRO A 14 -8.04 -5.07 -9.17
N GLU A 15 -7.53 -4.62 -10.31
CA GLU A 15 -6.12 -4.56 -10.71
C GLU A 15 -5.26 -3.62 -9.84
N GLY A 16 -5.89 -2.75 -9.04
CA GLY A 16 -5.18 -1.92 -8.06
C GLY A 16 -4.81 -2.63 -6.75
N TYR A 17 -5.33 -3.84 -6.51
CA TYR A 17 -5.00 -4.61 -5.31
C TYR A 17 -3.81 -5.52 -5.56
N VAL A 18 -2.81 -5.44 -4.70
CA VAL A 18 -1.65 -6.34 -4.71
C VAL A 18 -1.96 -7.58 -3.87
N ASN A 19 -1.53 -8.75 -4.35
CA ASN A 19 -1.66 -9.96 -3.54
C ASN A 19 -0.55 -10.03 -2.50
N LEU A 20 -0.79 -10.79 -1.44
CA LEU A 20 0.17 -10.95 -0.35
C LEU A 20 1.52 -11.53 -0.82
N TRP A 21 1.51 -12.45 -1.79
CA TRP A 21 2.74 -13.03 -2.32
C TRP A 21 3.57 -12.03 -3.13
N ASP A 22 2.93 -11.09 -3.83
CA ASP A 22 3.61 -9.99 -4.52
C ASP A 22 4.27 -9.06 -3.49
N ILE A 23 3.54 -8.72 -2.42
CA ILE A 23 4.04 -7.90 -1.33
C ILE A 23 5.22 -8.57 -0.62
N ALA A 24 5.13 -9.87 -0.33
CA ALA A 24 6.16 -10.60 0.41
C ALA A 24 7.50 -10.59 -0.34
N ALA A 25 7.47 -10.79 -1.66
CA ALA A 25 8.67 -10.75 -2.50
C ALA A 25 9.30 -9.36 -2.58
N VAL A 26 8.48 -8.30 -2.68
CA VAL A 26 9.01 -6.92 -2.72
C VAL A 26 9.54 -6.48 -1.35
N SER A 27 8.86 -6.88 -0.26
CA SER A 27 9.19 -6.43 1.10
C SER A 27 10.63 -6.77 1.47
N ILE A 28 11.06 -8.01 1.21
CA ILE A 28 12.43 -8.44 1.53
C ILE A 28 13.48 -7.64 0.74
N ILE A 29 13.26 -7.41 -0.56
CA ILE A 29 14.21 -6.66 -1.40
C ILE A 29 14.36 -5.22 -0.89
N VAL A 30 13.24 -4.58 -0.57
CA VAL A 30 13.24 -3.19 -0.10
C VAL A 30 13.89 -3.08 1.29
N GLU A 31 13.57 -4.00 2.19
CA GLU A 31 14.12 -3.99 3.55
C GLU A 31 15.63 -4.24 3.56
N GLU A 32 16.13 -5.19 2.75
CA GLU A 32 17.57 -5.45 2.58
C GLU A 32 18.29 -4.26 1.91
N ALA A 33 17.62 -3.54 1.01
CA ALA A 33 18.13 -2.28 0.46
C ALA A 33 18.10 -1.11 1.45
N GLY A 34 17.65 -1.32 2.70
CA GLY A 34 17.57 -0.28 3.75
C GLY A 34 16.31 0.60 3.68
N GLY A 35 15.33 0.21 2.86
CA GLY A 35 14.05 0.88 2.72
C GLY A 35 13.09 0.64 3.91
N LYS A 36 11.83 1.02 3.70
CA LYS A 36 10.73 0.76 4.63
C LYS A 36 9.45 0.43 3.86
N VAL A 37 8.72 -0.56 4.37
CA VAL A 37 7.50 -1.08 3.78
C VAL A 37 6.37 -1.10 4.81
N THR A 38 5.20 -0.58 4.45
CA THR A 38 3.95 -0.64 5.23
C THR A 38 2.75 -0.75 4.29
N ASP A 39 1.55 -0.92 4.84
CA ASP A 39 0.33 -0.58 4.12
C ASP A 39 0.14 0.95 4.04
N LEU A 40 -0.94 1.40 3.38
CA LEU A 40 -1.25 2.83 3.27
C LEU A 40 -1.73 3.47 4.58
N ASP A 41 -2.09 2.69 5.60
CA ASP A 41 -2.37 3.18 6.95
C ASP A 41 -1.07 3.29 7.80
N GLY A 42 0.09 2.94 7.23
CA GLY A 42 1.37 2.91 7.93
C GLY A 42 1.54 1.70 8.85
N LYS A 43 0.68 0.68 8.75
CA LYS A 43 0.76 -0.54 9.54
C LYS A 43 1.74 -1.54 8.91
N PRO A 44 2.35 -2.43 9.72
CA PRO A 44 3.16 -3.52 9.20
C PRO A 44 2.37 -4.41 8.23
N ILE A 45 3.06 -5.01 7.27
CA ILE A 45 2.47 -5.96 6.34
C ILE A 45 1.96 -7.20 7.08
N GLY A 46 0.74 -7.61 6.77
CA GLY A 46 0.10 -8.79 7.33
C GLY A 46 -0.76 -9.53 6.31
N ARG A 47 -1.39 -10.63 6.74
CA ARG A 47 -2.16 -11.52 5.84
C ARG A 47 -3.31 -10.85 5.09
N GLN A 48 -3.86 -9.77 5.65
CA GLN A 48 -4.98 -9.03 5.06
C GLN A 48 -4.55 -7.78 4.30
N THR A 49 -3.25 -7.50 4.23
CA THR A 49 -2.73 -6.34 3.52
C THR A 49 -3.00 -6.50 2.02
N LYS A 50 -3.65 -5.49 1.43
CA LYS A 50 -3.94 -5.40 -0.01
C LYS A 50 -3.34 -4.17 -0.68
N THR A 51 -2.64 -3.36 0.11
CA THR A 51 -2.02 -2.10 -0.30
C THR A 51 -0.58 -2.08 0.18
N LEU A 52 0.27 -1.37 -0.54
CA LEU A 52 1.70 -1.37 -0.28
C LEU A 52 2.25 0.04 -0.46
N LEU A 53 2.95 0.53 0.55
CA LEU A 53 3.80 1.69 0.47
C LEU A 53 5.25 1.27 0.72
N SER A 54 6.08 1.44 -0.30
CA SER A 54 7.52 1.23 -0.22
C SER A 54 8.23 2.55 -0.49
N THR A 55 9.15 2.93 0.39
CA THR A 55 9.95 4.14 0.23
C THR A 55 11.36 3.92 0.76
N ASN A 56 12.27 4.86 0.48
CA ASN A 56 13.44 5.00 1.35
C ASN A 56 12.95 5.39 2.76
N ARG A 57 13.67 4.94 3.79
CA ARG A 57 13.24 5.09 5.19
C ARG A 57 12.97 6.54 5.61
N ALA A 58 13.69 7.50 5.02
CA ALA A 58 13.61 8.92 5.34
C ALA A 58 12.29 9.58 4.87
N LEU A 59 11.78 9.20 3.71
CA LEU A 59 10.57 9.80 3.13
C LEU A 59 9.27 9.16 3.63
N HIS A 60 9.34 7.98 4.25
CA HIS A 60 8.18 7.14 4.52
C HIS A 60 7.07 7.87 5.30
N SER A 61 7.42 8.52 6.40
CA SER A 61 6.46 9.27 7.24
C SER A 61 5.93 10.55 6.59
N GLN A 62 6.64 11.09 5.58
CA GLN A 62 6.16 12.25 4.83
C GLN A 62 5.14 11.81 3.78
N ILE A 63 5.45 10.73 3.06
CA ILE A 63 4.57 10.18 2.03
C ILE A 63 3.28 9.61 2.62
N LEU A 64 3.34 8.97 3.80
CA LEU A 64 2.15 8.49 4.52
C LEU A 64 1.10 9.58 4.77
N LYS A 65 1.47 10.86 4.83
CA LYS A 65 0.52 11.95 5.09
C LYS A 65 -0.39 12.27 3.90
N TYR A 66 -0.08 11.74 2.72
CA TYR A 66 -0.85 11.95 1.50
C TYR A 66 -1.87 10.83 1.22
N PHE A 67 -1.90 9.82 2.08
CA PHE A 67 -2.83 8.68 2.04
C PHE A 67 -3.68 8.68 3.31
#